data_AF-A0AA39Q2T3-F1
#
_entry.id   AF-A0AA39Q2T3-F1
#
_cell.length_a   1.000
_cell.length_b   1.000
_cell.length_c   1.000
_cell.angle_alpha   90.00
_cell.angle_beta   90.00
_cell.angle_gamma   90.00
#
_symmetry.space_group_name_H-M   'P 1'
#
loop_
_entity.id
_entity.type
_entity.pdbx_description
1 polymer ?
#
loop_
_entity_poly.entity_id
_entity_poly.type
_entity_poly.pdbx_seq_one_letter_code
_entity_poly.pdbx_strand_id
1 'polypeptide(L)'
;MVPIPAGYPIEQLSGPLVVGFLLHWGLFGTLSIQLYLYYLAFLEDRKSIKCLVYGVYIIEFVQTMLLTQDTFISFRYGFSDLEALTNVHLN
;
A
#
# COMPACT_ATOMS: atom_id res chain seq x y z
N MET A 1 -7.74 21.95 -0.82
CA MET A 1 -7.52 21.03 0.31
C MET A 1 -8.20 21.68 1.51
N VAL A 2 -9.20 21.01 2.09
CA VAL A 2 -9.98 21.54 3.22
C VAL A 2 -9.10 21.42 4.48
N PRO A 3 -9.02 22.45 5.34
CA PRO A 3 -8.24 22.36 6.56
C PRO A 3 -8.82 21.28 7.47
N ILE A 4 -7.99 20.34 7.91
CA ILE A 4 -8.43 19.28 8.82
C ILE A 4 -8.68 19.92 10.20
N PRO A 5 -9.87 19.74 10.80
CA PRO A 5 -10.19 20.35 12.09
C PRO A 5 -9.25 19.85 13.20
N ALA A 6 -8.71 20.79 13.98
CA ALA A 6 -7.87 20.49 15.14
C ALA A 6 -8.67 19.68 16.17
N GLY A 7 -8.21 18.45 16.47
CA GLY A 7 -8.89 17.50 17.35
C GLY A 7 -9.32 16.18 16.67
N TYR A 8 -9.06 15.99 15.39
CA TYR A 8 -9.23 14.67 14.77
C TYR A 8 -8.18 13.70 15.34
N PRO A 9 -8.57 12.50 15.80
CA PRO A 9 -7.64 11.51 16.33
C PRO A 9 -6.87 10.83 15.18
N ILE A 10 -5.98 11.57 14.53
CA ILE A 10 -5.15 11.09 13.41
C ILE A 10 -4.33 9.87 13.86
N GLU A 11 -3.91 9.89 15.12
CA GLU A 11 -3.02 8.93 15.77
C GLU A 11 -3.73 7.60 16.08
N GLN A 12 -5.00 7.69 16.49
CA GLN A 12 -5.83 6.51 16.76
C GLN A 12 -6.30 5.82 15.47
N LEU A 13 -6.41 6.58 14.37
CA LEU A 13 -6.81 6.04 13.07
C LEU A 13 -5.64 5.55 12.21
N SER A 14 -4.43 6.08 12.41
CA SER A 14 -3.24 5.73 11.63
C SER A 14 -2.66 4.36 12.00
N GLY A 15 -2.75 3.93 13.26
CA GLY A 15 -2.28 2.60 13.69
C GLY A 15 -2.92 1.44 12.89
N PRO A 16 -4.26 1.33 12.85
CA PRO A 16 -4.95 0.32 12.05
C PRO A 16 -4.63 0.40 10.55
N LEU A 17 -4.45 1.61 10.02
CA LEU A 17 -4.14 1.85 8.61
C LEU A 17 -2.75 1.30 8.24
N VAL A 18 -1.74 1.53 9.09
CA VAL A 18 -0.38 1.01 8.91
C VAL A 18 -0.38 -0.51 8.98
N VAL A 19 -1.10 -1.11 9.93
CA VAL A 19 -1.24 -2.57 10.02
C VAL A 19 -1.91 -3.14 8.78
N GLY A 20 -2.97 -2.51 8.29
CA GLY A 20 -3.64 -2.89 7.03
C GLY A 20 -2.69 -2.83 5.83
N PHE A 21 -1.85 -1.79 5.75
CA PHE A 21 -0.87 -1.63 4.68
C PHE A 21 0.23 -2.69 4.73
N LEU A 22 0.75 -3.02 5.92
CA LEU A 22 1.74 -4.08 6.12
C LEU A 22 1.16 -5.47 5.77
N LEU A 23 -0.09 -5.73 6.16
CA LEU A 23 -0.79 -6.96 5.80
C LEU A 23 -1.03 -7.05 4.29
N HIS A 24 -1.42 -5.96 3.63
CA HIS A 24 -1.54 -5.90 2.18
C HIS A 24 -0.21 -6.24 1.50
N TRP A 25 0.90 -5.65 1.94
CA TRP A 25 2.24 -5.95 1.42
C TRP A 25 2.65 -7.41 1.62
N GLY A 26 2.37 -8.00 2.78
CA GLY A 26 2.65 -9.41 3.06
C GLY A 26 1.82 -10.37 2.20
N LEU A 27 0.54 -10.07 2.02
CA LEU A 27 -0.36 -10.84 1.16
C LEU A 27 0.07 -10.74 -0.31
N PHE A 28 0.46 -9.55 -0.77
CA PHE A 28 1.00 -9.34 -2.12
C PHE A 28 2.28 -10.16 -2.37
N GLY A 29 3.18 -10.22 -1.38
CA GLY A 29 4.38 -11.07 -1.44
C GLY A 29 4.03 -12.56 -1.56
N THR A 30 3.03 -13.02 -0.80
CA THR A 30 2.55 -14.42 -0.87
C THR A 30 1.94 -14.74 -2.24
N LEU A 31 1.15 -13.82 -2.79
CA LEU A 31 0.55 -13.92 -4.13
C LEU A 31 1.64 -14.02 -5.22
N SER A 32 2.72 -13.25 -5.08
CA SER A 32 3.87 -13.29 -5.98
C SER A 32 4.57 -14.66 -5.97
N ILE A 33 4.73 -15.26 -4.79
CA ILE A 33 5.29 -16.61 -4.65
C ILE A 33 4.34 -17.66 -5.25
N GLN A 34 3.03 -17.54 -5.02
CA GLN A 34 2.04 -18.45 -5.62
C GLN A 34 2.08 -18.39 -7.14
N LEU A 35 2.20 -17.20 -7.73
CA LEU A 35 2.34 -17.04 -9.17
C LEU A 35 3.61 -17.71 -9.71
N TYR A 36 4.73 -17.54 -9.00
CA TYR A 36 6.00 -18.16 -9.37
C TYR A 36 5.94 -19.69 -9.31
N LEU A 37 5.35 -20.24 -8.24
CA LEU A 37 5.17 -21.69 -8.10
C LEU A 37 4.20 -22.25 -9.15
N TYR A 38 3.13 -21.53 -9.49
CA TYR A 38 2.21 -21.91 -10.56
C TYR A 38 2.92 -21.98 -11.92
N TYR A 39 3.77 -20.99 -12.23
CA TYR A 39 4.56 -20.99 -13.45
C TYR A 39 5.50 -22.20 -13.52
N LEU A 40 6.15 -22.54 -12.41
CA LEU A 40 7.11 -23.64 -12.34
C LEU A 40 6.45 -25.03 -12.41
N ALA A 41 5.31 -25.21 -11.73
CA ALA A 41 4.62 -26.49 -11.63
C ALA A 41 3.85 -26.89 -12.90
N PHE A 42 3.39 -25.91 -13.69
CA PHE A 42 2.51 -26.15 -14.85
C PHE A 42 3.04 -25.49 -16.12
N LEU A 43 4.26 -25.88 -16.54
CA LEU A 43 4.89 -25.40 -17.77
C LEU A 43 4.03 -25.63 -19.03
N GLU A 44 3.21 -26.69 -19.06
CA GLU A 44 2.48 -27.16 -20.26
C GLU A 44 0.95 -26.82 -20.29
N ASP A 45 0.46 -25.99 -19.37
CA ASP A 45 -0.98 -25.70 -19.26
C ASP A 45 -1.53 -24.63 -20.23
N ARG A 46 -2.87 -24.63 -20.38
CA ARG A 46 -3.61 -23.76 -21.33
C ARG A 46 -3.24 -22.27 -21.20
N LYS A 47 -2.69 -21.70 -22.27
CA LYS A 47 -2.20 -20.30 -22.38
C LYS A 47 -3.22 -19.24 -21.92
N SER A 48 -4.52 -19.50 -22.04
CA SER A 48 -5.58 -18.57 -21.63
C SER A 48 -5.62 -18.33 -20.11
N ILE A 49 -5.42 -19.37 -19.30
CA ILE A 49 -5.40 -19.24 -17.83
C ILE A 49 -4.15 -18.49 -17.39
N LYS A 50 -3.00 -18.79 -18.01
CA LYS A 50 -1.76 -18.04 -17.78
C LYS A 50 -1.92 -16.55 -18.08
N CYS A 51 -2.53 -16.21 -19.22
CA CYS A 51 -2.76 -14.81 -19.60
C CYS A 51 -3.64 -14.07 -18.58
N LEU A 52 -4.71 -14.71 -18.11
CA LEU A 52 -5.60 -14.13 -17.09
C LEU A 52 -4.85 -13.90 -15.78
N VAL A 53 -4.09 -14.89 -15.30
CA VAL A 53 -3.33 -14.80 -14.05
C VAL A 53 -2.24 -13.71 -14.13
N TYR A 54 -1.49 -13.65 -15.23
CA TYR A 54 -0.50 -12.58 -15.43
C TYR A 54 -1.14 -11.19 -15.55
N GLY A 55 -2.29 -11.09 -16.24
CA GLY A 55 -3.03 -9.84 -16.36
C GLY A 55 -3.51 -9.32 -15.01
N VAL A 56 -4.11 -10.18 -14.19
CA VAL A 56 -4.54 -9.83 -12.83
C VAL A 56 -3.34 -9.42 -11.97
N TYR A 57 -2.22 -10.13 -12.06
CA TYR A 57 -1.01 -9.80 -11.31
C TYR A 57 -0.44 -8.42 -11.70
N ILE A 58 -0.40 -8.08 -12.99
CA ILE A 58 0.08 -6.77 -13.45
C ILE A 58 -0.83 -5.65 -12.93
N ILE A 59 -2.15 -5.84 -12.99
CA ILE A 59 -3.12 -4.85 -12.49
C ILE A 59 -2.94 -4.65 -10.97
N GLU A 60 -2.87 -5.73 -10.21
CA GLU A 60 -2.58 -5.71 -8.77
C GLU A 60 -1.26 -5.01 -8.48
N PHE A 61 -0.19 -5.33 -9.22
CA PHE A 61 1.13 -4.70 -9.03
C PHE A 61 1.08 -3.18 -9.23
N VAL A 62 0.43 -2.73 -10.31
CA VAL A 62 0.26 -1.29 -10.57
C VAL A 62 -0.54 -0.63 -9.45
N GLN A 63 -1.62 -1.27 -9.01
CA GLN A 63 -2.45 -0.76 -7.92
C GLN A 63 -1.67 -0.67 -6.60
N THR A 64 -0.90 -1.69 -6.24
CA THR A 64 -0.05 -1.70 -5.03
C THR A 64 1.03 -0.62 -5.10
N MET A 65 1.65 -0.38 -6.26
CA MET A 65 2.63 0.71 -6.43
C MET A 65 1.99 2.09 -6.22
N LEU A 66 0.82 2.33 -6.82
CA LEU A 66 0.08 3.59 -6.67
C LEU A 66 -0.34 3.82 -5.21
N LEU A 67 -0.89 2.80 -4.54
CA LEU A 67 -1.25 2.87 -3.13
C LEU A 67 -0.03 3.14 -2.24
N THR A 68 1.13 2.56 -2.59
CA THR A 68 2.37 2.80 -1.86
C THR A 68 2.85 4.24 -2.00
N GLN A 69 2.81 4.80 -3.21
CA GLN A 69 3.16 6.21 -3.42
C GLN A 69 2.20 7.16 -2.71
N ASP A 70 0.89 6.92 -2.80
CA ASP A 70 -0.12 7.74 -2.14
C ASP A 70 0.06 7.72 -0.61
N THR A 71 0.25 6.52 -0.05
CA THR A 71 0.52 6.35 1.39
C THR A 71 1.82 7.03 1.81
N PHE A 72 2.88 6.96 1.00
CA PHE A 72 4.16 7.63 1.28
C PHE A 72 4.05 9.16 1.27
N ILE A 73 3.28 9.71 0.32
CA ILE A 73 3.02 11.14 0.22
C ILE A 73 2.20 11.61 1.42
N SER A 74 1.12 10.89 1.75
CA SER A 74 0.27 11.17 2.90
C SER A 74 1.04 11.10 4.21
N PHE A 75 1.90 10.09 4.39
CA PHE A 75 2.77 9.97 5.55
C PHE A 75 3.74 11.14 5.65
N ARG A 76 4.38 11.54 4.54
CA ARG A 76 5.30 12.70 4.52
C ARG A 76 4.61 14.01 4.91
N TYR A 77 3.42 14.27 4.38
CA TYR A 77 2.65 15.46 4.74
C TYR A 77 2.20 15.42 6.21
N GLY A 78 1.75 14.25 6.70
CA GLY A 78 1.38 14.07 8.10
C GLY A 78 2.53 14.35 9.06
N PHE A 79 3.74 13.85 8.78
CA PHE A 79 4.92 14.12 9.60
C PHE A 79 5.41 15.57 9.50
N SER A 80 5.34 16.18 8.31
CA SER A 80 5.74 17.57 8.10
C SER A 80 4.84 18.57 8.83
N ASP A 81 3.54 18.28 8.95
CA ASP A 81 2.59 19.13 9.67
C ASP A 81 2.82 19.06 11.19
N LEU A 82 3.11 17.88 11.73
CA LEU A 82 3.48 17.69 13.15
C LEU A 82 4.78 18.44 13.52
N GLU A 83 5.78 18.42 12.63
CA GLU A 83 7.03 19.17 12.83
C GLU A 83 6.78 20.69 12.77
N ALA A 84 5.93 21.17 11.87
CA ALA A 84 5.54 22.58 11.79
C ALA A 84 4.79 23.04 13.06
N LEU A 85 3.86 22.23 13.57
CA LEU A 85 3.14 22.52 14.82
C LEU A 85 4.06 22.51 16.05
N THR A 86 5.02 21.60 16.10
CA THR A 86 6.00 21.52 17.21
C THR A 86 6.92 22.75 17.23
N ASN A 87 7.36 23.22 16.06
CA ASN A 87 8.21 24.42 15.96
C ASN A 87 7.47 25.71 16.36
N VAL A 88 6.16 25.81 16.10
CA VAL A 88 5.35 26.99 16.47
C VAL A 88 5.10 27.06 17.98
N HIS A 89 5.05 25.94 18.69
CA HIS A 89 4.79 25.90 20.14
C HIS A 89 6.05 26.11 21.00
N LEU A 90 7.25 26.10 20.39
CA LEU A 90 8.54 26.24 21.07
C LEU A 90 9.13 27.67 21.01
N ASN A 91 8.34 28.67 20.61
CA ASN A 91 8.74 30.09 20.59
C ASN A 91 7.69 30.96 21.31
#